data_AF-A0A380PBN7-F1
#
_entry.id   AF-A0A380PBN7-F1
#
_cell.length_a   1.000
_cell.length_b   1.000
_cell.length_c   1.000
_cell.angle_alpha   90.00
_cell.angle_beta   90.00
_cell.angle_gamma   90.00
#
_symmetry.space_group_name_H-M   'P 1'
#
loop_
_entity.id
_entity.type
_entity.pdbx_description
1 polymer ?
#
loop_
_entity_poly.entity_id
_entity_poly.type
_entity_poly.pdbx_seq_one_letter_code
_entity_poly.pdbx_strand_id
1 'polypeptide(L)'
;MTDHGRDGTHGTEKQPARSRRRFPGISSRAYEHPADRSALVALRKLSGFDTVFKALSGLLPERSLRLLFLSDSVRVSEAQFPHLHTMLLDACYILDLEKVPPMYVTQNPVPNAMCVGLDEPVIVVTTGLVELLDEEEMRAVVGHEVGHALSGHSVYRTVLLFLTSLAVKVAWIPLGNVAIMAIVTALREWFRKSELSADRAGLLVGQDLSASMRGLMKMAGGNHLHEMNTDAFLAQAEEYEAGGDLRDSVLKILNVLPRTHPFTTVRAAELKRWSESRDHQRLMDGHYPRRDEDKDTSVGESFRQSASGYAEDVRSSKDPLMKLVTDLAGGAGDLGGKLRDRFTGGSRPDGGAGRGPDGETGTGGPAGSGDRG
;
A
#
# COMPACT_ATOMS: atom_id res chain seq x y z
N MET A 1 -46.74 28.87 28.08
CA MET A 1 -45.97 29.91 27.37
C MET A 1 -44.56 29.35 27.23
N THR A 2 -44.25 28.94 25.99
CA THR A 2 -42.94 28.53 25.42
C THR A 2 -42.14 27.44 26.13
N ASP A 3 -42.32 26.21 25.63
CA ASP A 3 -41.36 25.12 25.61
C ASP A 3 -40.35 25.36 24.46
N HIS A 4 -39.04 25.30 24.74
CA HIS A 4 -37.97 25.43 23.75
C HIS A 4 -37.35 24.06 23.51
N GLY A 5 -37.90 23.34 22.53
CA GLY A 5 -37.26 22.17 21.93
C GLY A 5 -35.98 22.58 21.19
N ARG A 6 -34.84 22.06 21.67
CA ARG A 6 -33.58 22.05 20.92
C ARG A 6 -33.53 20.73 20.15
N ASP A 7 -33.88 20.80 18.87
CA ASP A 7 -33.73 19.70 17.93
C ASP A 7 -32.28 19.72 17.42
N GLY A 8 -31.47 18.78 17.90
CA GLY A 8 -30.08 18.58 17.48
C GLY A 8 -30.02 17.40 16.52
N THR A 9 -30.41 17.63 15.26
CA THR A 9 -30.26 16.63 14.18
C THR A 9 -28.90 16.83 13.52
N HIS A 10 -27.97 15.90 13.77
CA HIS A 10 -26.78 15.73 12.93
C HIS A 10 -27.24 15.25 11.54
N GLY A 11 -27.27 16.17 10.57
CA GLY A 11 -27.65 15.89 9.20
C GLY A 11 -26.63 14.98 8.51
N THR A 12 -27.01 13.73 8.25
CA THR A 12 -26.43 12.94 7.16
C THR A 12 -27.06 13.47 5.86
N GLU A 13 -26.30 14.32 5.17
CA GLU A 13 -26.70 14.90 3.89
C GLU A 13 -26.80 13.78 2.85
N LYS A 14 -28.03 13.30 2.59
CA LYS A 14 -28.30 12.28 1.56
C LYS A 14 -28.02 12.88 0.19
N GLN A 15 -26.87 12.55 -0.41
CA GLN A 15 -26.57 12.95 -1.78
C GLN A 15 -27.51 12.21 -2.75
N PRO A 16 -27.92 12.82 -3.88
CA PRO A 16 -28.76 12.15 -4.87
C PRO A 16 -28.06 10.91 -5.41
N ALA A 17 -28.79 9.81 -5.54
CA ALA A 17 -28.28 8.54 -6.04
C ALA A 17 -27.69 8.72 -7.45
N ARG A 18 -26.35 8.73 -7.56
CA ARG A 18 -25.66 8.72 -8.86
C ARG A 18 -25.90 7.38 -9.56
N SER A 19 -26.25 7.43 -10.84
CA SER A 19 -26.25 6.23 -11.68
C SER A 19 -24.80 5.79 -11.86
N ARG A 20 -24.42 4.68 -11.23
CA ARG A 20 -23.07 4.10 -11.29
C ARG A 20 -23.01 3.03 -12.37
N ARG A 21 -21.90 3.01 -13.11
CA ARG A 21 -21.63 1.98 -14.12
C ARG A 21 -21.45 0.63 -13.46
N ARG A 22 -22.06 -0.41 -14.01
CA ARG A 22 -21.85 -1.80 -13.61
C ARG A 22 -20.75 -2.43 -14.46
N PHE A 23 -20.05 -3.43 -13.91
CA PHE A 23 -19.07 -4.23 -14.62
C PHE A 23 -19.45 -5.73 -14.63
N PRO A 24 -20.47 -6.13 -15.42
CA PRO A 24 -20.85 -7.54 -15.51
C PRO A 24 -19.68 -8.43 -15.94
N GLY A 25 -19.51 -9.55 -15.23
CA GLY A 25 -18.49 -10.56 -15.48
C GLY A 25 -17.07 -10.12 -15.18
N ILE A 26 -16.83 -8.96 -14.55
CA ILE A 26 -15.47 -8.42 -14.34
C ILE A 26 -14.57 -9.42 -13.58
N SER A 27 -13.41 -9.70 -14.16
CA SER A 27 -12.34 -10.44 -13.47
C SER A 27 -11.55 -9.50 -12.56
N SER A 28 -11.04 -10.00 -11.43
CA SER A 28 -10.14 -9.22 -10.55
C SER A 28 -8.94 -8.66 -11.31
N ARG A 29 -8.49 -9.36 -12.36
CA ARG A 29 -7.42 -8.97 -13.26
C ARG A 29 -7.63 -7.62 -13.94
N ALA A 30 -8.86 -7.14 -14.04
CA ALA A 30 -9.20 -5.85 -14.63
C ALA A 30 -8.66 -4.67 -13.82
N TYR A 31 -8.62 -4.82 -12.49
CA TYR A 31 -8.20 -3.76 -11.57
C TYR A 31 -6.97 -4.13 -10.72
N GLU A 32 -6.52 -5.38 -10.76
CA GLU A 32 -5.29 -5.82 -10.08
C GLU A 32 -4.09 -4.94 -10.43
N HIS A 33 -3.36 -4.51 -9.40
CA HIS A 33 -2.09 -3.84 -9.56
C HIS A 33 -1.02 -4.84 -10.06
N PRO A 34 -0.18 -4.49 -11.05
CA PRO A 34 0.86 -5.40 -11.55
C PRO A 34 1.79 -5.95 -10.45
N ALA A 35 2.15 -5.11 -9.48
CA ALA A 35 2.93 -5.52 -8.31
C ALA A 35 2.23 -6.53 -7.39
N ASP A 36 0.89 -6.52 -7.29
CA ASP A 36 0.13 -7.50 -6.51
C ASP A 36 0.27 -8.89 -7.12
N ARG A 37 -0.05 -9.00 -8.41
CA ARG A 37 0.10 -10.24 -9.20
C ARG A 37 1.53 -10.78 -9.15
N SER A 38 2.51 -9.90 -9.30
CA SER A 38 3.93 -10.25 -9.25
C SER A 38 4.35 -10.78 -7.88
N ALA A 39 3.95 -10.08 -6.82
CA ALA A 39 4.26 -10.45 -5.45
C ALA A 39 3.61 -11.80 -5.07
N LEU A 40 2.39 -12.06 -5.53
CA LEU A 40 1.71 -13.33 -5.26
C LEU A 40 2.42 -14.51 -5.93
N VAL A 41 2.85 -14.34 -7.19
CA VAL A 41 3.62 -15.36 -7.91
C VAL A 41 4.97 -15.61 -7.23
N ALA A 42 5.67 -14.55 -6.80
CA ALA A 42 6.93 -14.68 -6.08
C ALA A 42 6.75 -15.40 -4.74
N LEU A 43 5.71 -15.05 -3.99
CA LEU A 43 5.36 -15.68 -2.71
C LEU A 43 5.12 -17.18 -2.86
N ARG A 44 4.37 -17.61 -3.87
CA ARG A 44 4.09 -19.03 -4.15
C ARG A 44 5.33 -19.84 -4.56
N LYS A 45 6.40 -19.18 -5.01
CA LYS A 45 7.68 -19.84 -5.34
C LYS A 45 8.58 -20.06 -4.13
N LEU A 46 8.24 -19.50 -2.97
CA LEU A 46 9.03 -19.72 -1.75
C LEU A 46 8.97 -21.19 -1.35
N SER A 47 10.15 -21.79 -1.16
CA SER A 47 10.25 -23.19 -0.73
C SER A 47 9.48 -23.41 0.58
N GLY A 48 8.62 -24.42 0.61
CA GLY A 48 7.81 -24.78 1.78
C GLY A 48 6.56 -23.93 2.01
N PHE A 49 6.29 -22.91 1.18
CA PHE A 49 5.09 -22.06 1.31
C PHE A 49 3.80 -22.89 1.25
N ASP A 50 3.66 -23.78 0.26
CA ASP A 50 2.45 -24.60 0.10
C ASP A 50 2.21 -25.54 1.27
N THR A 51 3.27 -26.09 1.86
CA THR A 51 3.18 -26.95 3.04
C THR A 51 2.69 -26.17 4.25
N VAL A 52 3.29 -25.00 4.51
CA VAL A 52 2.87 -24.10 5.59
C VAL A 52 1.43 -23.63 5.37
N PHE A 53 1.09 -23.22 4.15
CA PHE A 53 -0.23 -22.74 3.79
C PHE A 53 -1.30 -23.82 3.99
N LYS A 54 -1.06 -25.07 3.54
CA LYS A 54 -1.99 -26.19 3.74
C LYS A 54 -2.16 -26.53 5.22
N ALA A 55 -1.07 -26.58 5.97
CA ALA A 55 -1.11 -26.83 7.41
C ALA A 55 -1.93 -25.76 8.14
N LEU A 56 -1.70 -24.48 7.82
CA LEU A 56 -2.44 -23.37 8.41
C LEU A 56 -3.90 -23.35 8.00
N SER A 57 -4.22 -23.59 6.72
CA SER A 57 -5.60 -23.63 6.23
C SER A 57 -6.42 -24.71 6.95
N GLY A 58 -5.82 -25.84 7.29
CA GLY A 58 -6.48 -26.88 8.10
C GLY A 58 -6.59 -26.57 9.59
N LEU A 59 -5.68 -25.74 10.13
CA LEU A 59 -5.65 -25.35 11.55
C LEU A 59 -6.50 -24.13 11.86
N LEU A 60 -6.79 -23.29 10.87
CA LEU A 60 -7.62 -22.10 10.99
C LEU A 60 -9.09 -22.51 11.04
N PRO A 61 -9.76 -22.44 12.22
CA PRO A 61 -11.15 -22.80 12.29
C PRO A 61 -11.96 -21.62 11.77
N GLU A 62 -12.23 -21.60 10.46
CA GLU A 62 -13.04 -20.58 9.82
C GLU A 62 -14.41 -20.41 10.50
N ARG A 63 -14.96 -21.53 11.01
CA ARG A 63 -16.14 -21.55 11.86
C ARG A 63 -15.97 -20.74 13.15
N SER A 64 -14.79 -20.79 13.78
CA SER A 64 -14.50 -19.99 14.98
C SER A 64 -14.45 -18.50 14.66
N LEU A 65 -13.89 -18.09 13.51
CA LEU A 65 -13.85 -16.69 13.10
C LEU A 65 -15.26 -16.16 12.85
N ARG A 66 -16.10 -16.93 12.14
CA ARG A 66 -17.52 -16.59 11.94
C ARG A 66 -18.29 -16.51 13.27
N LEU A 67 -18.07 -17.46 14.17
CA LEU A 67 -18.72 -17.46 15.49
C LEU A 67 -18.30 -16.25 16.33
N LEU A 68 -17.03 -15.85 16.27
CA LEU A 68 -16.52 -14.70 17.00
C LEU A 68 -17.24 -13.40 16.58
N PHE A 69 -17.32 -13.13 15.28
CA PHE A 69 -18.03 -11.95 14.78
C PHE A 69 -19.54 -12.04 15.01
N LEU A 70 -20.12 -13.24 14.96
CA LEU A 70 -21.52 -13.43 15.30
C LEU A 70 -21.81 -13.17 16.79
N SER A 71 -20.85 -13.47 17.68
CA SER A 71 -21.03 -13.32 19.12
C SER A 71 -20.75 -11.91 19.66
N ASP A 72 -19.82 -11.17 19.04
CA ASP A 72 -19.26 -9.93 19.59
C ASP A 72 -19.20 -8.79 18.57
N SER A 73 -20.14 -8.77 17.62
CA SER A 73 -20.29 -7.69 16.64
C SER A 73 -21.74 -7.57 16.17
N VAL A 74 -22.10 -6.43 15.59
CA VAL A 74 -23.43 -6.21 15.01
C VAL A 74 -23.42 -6.59 13.54
N ARG A 75 -24.28 -7.52 13.15
CA ARG A 75 -24.40 -7.93 11.74
C ARG A 75 -25.07 -6.83 10.93
N VAL A 76 -24.48 -6.49 9.78
CA VAL A 76 -25.08 -5.58 8.81
C VAL A 76 -26.19 -6.30 8.02
N SER A 77 -27.36 -5.69 7.97
CA SER A 77 -28.57 -6.19 7.30
C SER A 77 -29.55 -5.04 7.02
N GLU A 78 -30.66 -5.32 6.35
CA GLU A 78 -31.75 -4.33 6.21
C GLU A 78 -32.27 -3.81 7.57
N ALA A 79 -32.23 -4.64 8.61
CA ALA A 79 -32.70 -4.27 9.95
C ALA A 79 -31.62 -3.59 10.83
N GLN A 80 -30.34 -3.72 10.47
CA GLN A 80 -29.20 -3.26 11.27
C GLN A 80 -28.14 -2.65 10.37
N PHE A 81 -27.83 -1.36 10.53
CA PHE A 81 -26.97 -0.61 9.61
C PHE A 81 -27.47 -0.67 8.13
N PRO A 82 -28.72 -0.27 7.84
CA PRO A 82 -29.31 -0.39 6.50
C PRO A 82 -28.53 0.35 5.41
N HIS A 83 -27.88 1.46 5.75
CA HIS A 83 -27.04 2.21 4.81
C HIS A 83 -25.79 1.43 4.38
N LEU A 84 -25.06 0.82 5.32
CA LEU A 84 -23.93 -0.05 5.00
C LEU A 84 -24.40 -1.29 4.24
N HIS A 85 -25.57 -1.83 4.58
CA HIS A 85 -26.14 -2.96 3.86
C HIS A 85 -26.40 -2.61 2.39
N THR A 86 -26.99 -1.44 2.13
CA THR A 86 -27.23 -0.95 0.76
C THR A 86 -25.91 -0.76 0.01
N MET A 87 -24.91 -0.12 0.63
CA MET A 87 -23.59 0.05 0.01
C MET A 87 -22.92 -1.29 -0.33
N LEU A 88 -23.05 -2.29 0.54
CA LEU A 88 -22.51 -3.63 0.30
C LEU A 88 -23.19 -4.32 -0.88
N LEU A 89 -24.53 -4.26 -0.94
CA LEU A 89 -25.30 -4.81 -2.07
C LEU A 89 -24.94 -4.10 -3.36
N ASP A 90 -24.84 -2.77 -3.35
CA ASP A 90 -24.43 -1.96 -4.51
C ASP A 90 -23.02 -2.34 -4.98
N ALA A 91 -22.06 -2.48 -4.06
CA ALA A 91 -20.69 -2.85 -4.38
C ALA A 91 -20.61 -4.24 -5.03
N CYS A 92 -21.32 -5.22 -4.45
CA CYS A 92 -21.42 -6.57 -5.02
C CYS A 92 -22.11 -6.54 -6.39
N TYR A 93 -23.15 -5.73 -6.54
CA TYR A 93 -23.86 -5.58 -7.81
C TYR A 93 -22.98 -4.96 -8.91
N ILE A 94 -22.22 -3.91 -8.57
CA ILE A 94 -21.32 -3.18 -9.49
C ILE A 94 -20.18 -4.08 -9.96
N LEU A 95 -19.52 -4.79 -9.05
CA LEU A 95 -18.41 -5.72 -9.36
C LEU A 95 -18.90 -7.12 -9.75
N ASP A 96 -20.21 -7.32 -9.86
CA ASP A 96 -20.84 -8.59 -10.22
C ASP A 96 -20.35 -9.76 -9.34
N LEU A 97 -20.24 -9.54 -8.03
CA LEU A 97 -19.88 -10.58 -7.07
C LEU A 97 -21.11 -11.45 -6.76
N GLU A 98 -21.04 -12.73 -7.12
CA GLU A 98 -22.19 -13.66 -7.08
C GLU A 98 -22.74 -13.86 -5.66
N LYS A 99 -21.86 -13.95 -4.67
CA LYS A 99 -22.23 -14.17 -3.27
C LYS A 99 -21.84 -12.96 -2.44
N VAL A 100 -22.85 -12.28 -1.89
CA VAL A 100 -22.65 -11.16 -0.97
C VAL A 100 -22.02 -11.68 0.33
N PRO A 101 -20.81 -11.21 0.70
CA PRO A 101 -20.17 -11.64 1.94
C PRO A 101 -20.92 -11.08 3.16
N PRO A 102 -20.99 -11.80 4.29
CA PRO A 102 -21.46 -11.23 5.54
C PRO A 102 -20.62 -10.02 5.93
N MET A 103 -21.26 -8.98 6.45
CA MET A 103 -20.60 -7.78 6.94
C MET A 103 -20.99 -7.53 8.41
N TYR A 104 -20.02 -7.10 9.22
CA TYR A 104 -20.21 -6.82 10.64
C TYR A 104 -19.61 -5.48 11.03
N VAL A 105 -20.24 -4.81 12.00
CA VAL A 105 -19.69 -3.64 12.70
C VAL A 105 -19.22 -4.06 14.07
N THR A 106 -17.93 -3.85 14.37
CA THR A 106 -17.31 -4.16 15.67
C THR A 106 -17.00 -2.89 16.45
N GLN A 107 -17.19 -2.92 17.77
CA GLN A 107 -16.90 -1.79 18.64
C GLN A 107 -15.38 -1.60 18.74
N ASN A 108 -14.87 -0.59 18.05
CA ASN A 108 -13.46 -0.22 18.11
C ASN A 108 -13.32 1.25 17.66
N PRO A 109 -12.75 2.14 18.49
CA PRO A 109 -12.59 3.55 18.14
C PRO A 109 -11.53 3.78 17.05
N VAL A 110 -10.65 2.82 16.78
CA VAL A 110 -9.64 2.94 15.73
C VAL A 110 -10.30 2.67 14.36
N PRO A 111 -10.31 3.65 13.43
CA PRO A 111 -10.89 3.47 12.10
C PRO A 111 -10.20 2.35 11.34
N ASN A 112 -10.95 1.32 10.95
CA ASN A 112 -10.44 0.18 10.21
C ASN A 112 -11.57 -0.58 9.51
N ALA A 113 -11.24 -1.20 8.39
CA ALA A 113 -12.05 -2.21 7.72
C ALA A 113 -11.14 -3.37 7.30
N MET A 114 -11.71 -4.56 7.16
CA MET A 114 -10.98 -5.71 6.64
C MET A 114 -11.89 -6.78 6.06
N CYS A 115 -11.40 -7.41 5.01
CA CYS A 115 -11.93 -8.63 4.43
C CYS A 115 -11.07 -9.83 4.86
N VAL A 116 -11.68 -10.78 5.58
CA VAL A 116 -11.04 -11.98 6.12
C VAL A 116 -11.92 -13.21 5.85
N GLY A 117 -11.38 -14.42 5.96
CA GLY A 117 -12.07 -15.65 5.61
C GLY A 117 -11.29 -16.49 4.61
N LEU A 118 -11.55 -17.80 4.61
CA LEU A 118 -10.88 -18.77 3.74
C LEU A 118 -11.82 -19.17 2.60
N ASP A 119 -12.88 -19.90 2.90
CA ASP A 119 -13.87 -20.37 1.92
C ASP A 119 -14.97 -19.32 1.71
N GLU A 120 -15.37 -18.63 2.77
CA GLU A 120 -16.34 -17.54 2.71
C GLU A 120 -15.75 -16.25 3.29
N PRO A 121 -15.55 -15.21 2.46
CA PRO A 121 -15.09 -13.92 2.96
C PRO A 121 -16.15 -13.27 3.86
N VAL A 122 -15.67 -12.57 4.88
CA VAL A 122 -16.41 -11.77 5.84
C VAL A 122 -15.77 -10.39 5.89
N ILE A 123 -16.60 -9.36 5.77
CA ILE A 123 -16.17 -7.96 5.88
C ILE A 123 -16.45 -7.48 7.30
N VAL A 124 -15.49 -6.79 7.90
CA VAL A 124 -15.62 -6.23 9.24
C VAL A 124 -15.23 -4.77 9.20
N VAL A 125 -16.07 -3.92 9.77
CA VAL A 125 -15.85 -2.48 9.85
C VAL A 125 -15.89 -2.05 11.32
N THR A 126 -15.03 -1.13 11.73
CA THR A 126 -15.03 -0.61 13.10
C THR A 126 -15.99 0.56 13.26
N THR A 127 -16.53 0.76 14.47
CA THR A 127 -17.34 1.94 14.79
C THR A 127 -16.61 3.25 14.49
N GLY A 128 -15.30 3.32 14.77
CA GLY A 128 -14.49 4.50 14.46
C GLY A 128 -14.43 4.84 12.97
N LEU A 129 -14.53 3.85 12.08
CA LEU A 129 -14.58 4.11 10.63
C LEU A 129 -15.97 4.62 10.20
N VAL A 130 -17.03 4.03 10.77
CA VAL A 130 -18.42 4.45 10.52
C VAL A 130 -18.65 5.90 10.94
N GLU A 131 -17.99 6.34 12.01
CA GLU A 131 -18.08 7.71 12.52
C GLU A 131 -17.20 8.71 11.75
N LEU A 132 -16.13 8.23 11.09
CA LEU A 132 -15.14 9.07 10.42
C LEU A 132 -15.55 9.46 8.99
N LEU A 133 -16.10 8.51 8.23
CA LEU A 133 -16.30 8.65 6.78
C LEU A 133 -17.71 9.11 6.41
N ASP A 134 -17.80 9.93 5.36
CA ASP A 134 -19.08 10.26 4.73
C ASP A 134 -19.60 9.10 3.86
N GLU A 135 -20.79 9.28 3.25
CA GLU A 135 -21.44 8.23 2.46
C GLU A 135 -20.60 7.75 1.27
N GLU A 136 -19.96 8.67 0.54
CA GLU A 136 -19.20 8.36 -0.68
C GLU A 136 -17.80 7.83 -0.35
N GLU A 137 -17.18 8.35 0.71
CA GLU A 137 -15.93 7.84 1.27
C GLU A 137 -16.10 6.41 1.81
N MET A 138 -17.19 6.15 2.54
CA MET A 138 -17.51 4.81 3.02
C MET A 138 -17.82 3.85 1.87
N ARG A 139 -18.49 4.32 0.81
CA ARG A 139 -18.73 3.51 -0.40
C ARG A 139 -17.43 3.09 -1.08
N ALA A 140 -16.44 3.97 -1.15
CA ALA A 140 -15.11 3.63 -1.65
C ALA A 140 -14.45 2.53 -0.79
N VAL A 141 -14.57 2.62 0.54
CA VAL A 141 -14.05 1.59 1.46
C VAL A 141 -14.80 0.26 1.32
N VAL A 142 -16.14 0.27 1.26
CA VAL A 142 -16.92 -0.96 1.05
C VAL A 142 -16.56 -1.61 -0.29
N GLY A 143 -16.40 -0.80 -1.34
CA GLY A 143 -15.92 -1.28 -2.64
C GLY A 143 -14.51 -1.87 -2.59
N HIS A 144 -13.63 -1.28 -1.79
CA HIS A 144 -12.28 -1.79 -1.54
C HIS A 144 -12.32 -3.18 -0.88
N GLU A 145 -13.12 -3.37 0.17
CA GLU A 145 -13.26 -4.67 0.85
C GLU A 145 -13.94 -5.74 -0.02
N VAL A 146 -14.95 -5.35 -0.82
CA VAL A 146 -15.55 -6.24 -1.83
C VAL A 146 -14.54 -6.60 -2.92
N GLY A 147 -13.65 -5.67 -3.28
CA GLY A 147 -12.52 -5.93 -4.16
C GLY A 147 -11.58 -7.00 -3.61
N HIS A 148 -11.25 -6.96 -2.32
CA HIS A 148 -10.49 -8.03 -1.65
C HIS A 148 -11.21 -9.37 -1.69
N ALA A 149 -12.54 -9.39 -1.49
CA ALA A 149 -13.34 -10.61 -1.58
C ALA A 149 -13.31 -11.20 -3.00
N LEU A 150 -13.53 -10.37 -4.02
CA LEU A 150 -13.53 -10.78 -5.43
C LEU A 150 -12.16 -11.27 -5.90
N SER A 151 -11.07 -10.63 -5.44
CA SER A 151 -9.70 -11.04 -5.77
C SER A 151 -9.18 -12.24 -4.96
N GLY A 152 -9.97 -12.79 -4.03
CA GLY A 152 -9.52 -13.88 -3.15
C GLY A 152 -8.41 -13.48 -2.16
N HIS A 153 -8.24 -12.18 -1.90
CA HIS A 153 -7.22 -11.65 -1.01
C HIS A 153 -7.48 -12.00 0.46
N SER A 154 -8.74 -12.25 0.83
CA SER A 154 -9.16 -12.60 2.20
C SER A 154 -8.41 -13.81 2.75
N VAL A 155 -8.10 -14.80 1.90
CA VAL A 155 -7.42 -16.04 2.26
C VAL A 155 -6.03 -15.76 2.81
N TYR A 156 -5.20 -15.12 2.01
CA TYR A 156 -3.82 -14.78 2.38
C TYR A 156 -3.76 -13.75 3.50
N ARG A 157 -4.73 -12.83 3.55
CA ARG A 157 -4.89 -11.88 4.66
C ARG A 157 -5.16 -12.60 5.99
N THR A 158 -6.03 -13.59 5.99
CA THR A 158 -6.35 -14.41 7.17
C THR A 158 -5.11 -15.19 7.63
N VAL A 159 -4.40 -15.81 6.70
CA VAL A 159 -3.13 -16.51 6.98
C VAL A 159 -2.09 -15.55 7.57
N LEU A 160 -1.95 -14.34 7.01
CA LEU A 160 -1.03 -13.32 7.52
C LEU A 160 -1.36 -12.89 8.95
N LEU A 161 -2.63 -12.66 9.27
CA LEU A 161 -3.07 -12.30 10.63
C LEU A 161 -2.72 -13.38 11.65
N PHE A 162 -3.01 -14.64 11.31
CA PHE A 162 -2.70 -15.77 12.17
C PHE A 162 -1.19 -15.96 12.34
N LEU A 163 -0.42 -15.93 11.25
CA LEU A 163 1.04 -16.05 11.29
C LEU A 163 1.67 -14.92 12.08
N THR A 164 1.16 -13.69 11.97
CA THR A 164 1.66 -12.57 12.77
C THR A 164 1.38 -12.78 14.25
N SER A 165 0.16 -13.24 14.60
CA SER A 165 -0.18 -13.57 15.99
C SER A 165 0.68 -14.72 16.54
N LEU A 166 0.91 -15.76 15.73
CA LEU A 166 1.75 -16.89 16.08
C LEU A 166 3.21 -16.47 16.26
N ALA A 167 3.76 -15.67 15.35
CA ALA A 167 5.14 -15.17 15.40
C ALA A 167 5.42 -14.43 16.72
N VAL A 168 4.49 -13.60 17.18
CA VAL A 168 4.59 -12.93 18.48
C VAL A 168 4.61 -13.95 19.63
N LYS A 169 3.76 -14.97 19.60
CA LYS A 169 3.66 -15.99 20.65
C LYS A 169 4.89 -16.91 20.72
N VAL A 170 5.57 -17.14 19.60
CA VAL A 170 6.75 -18.01 19.53
C VAL A 170 8.07 -17.24 19.44
N ALA A 171 8.03 -15.91 19.56
CA ALA A 171 9.21 -15.04 19.43
C ALA A 171 10.34 -15.38 20.40
N TRP A 172 10.03 -16.05 21.52
CA TRP A 172 10.99 -16.50 22.53
C TRP A 172 11.78 -17.75 22.11
N ILE A 173 11.38 -18.47 21.05
CA ILE A 173 12.07 -19.66 20.55
C ILE A 173 13.24 -19.24 19.63
N PRO A 174 14.50 -19.54 19.99
CA PRO A 174 15.65 -19.21 19.14
C PRO A 174 15.57 -19.90 17.77
N LEU A 175 15.95 -19.21 16.70
CA LEU A 175 16.05 -19.69 15.30
C LEU A 175 14.74 -20.10 14.60
N GLY A 176 13.72 -20.61 15.32
CA GLY A 176 12.41 -20.94 14.73
C GLY A 176 11.65 -19.74 14.18
N ASN A 177 11.92 -18.55 14.73
CA ASN A 177 11.28 -17.31 14.30
C ASN A 177 11.76 -16.81 12.93
N VAL A 178 12.96 -17.19 12.45
CA VAL A 178 13.54 -16.61 11.22
C VAL A 178 12.74 -16.99 9.97
N ALA A 179 12.37 -18.27 9.83
CA ALA A 179 11.58 -18.74 8.70
C ALA A 179 10.16 -18.16 8.70
N ILE A 180 9.51 -18.12 9.87
CA ILE A 180 8.18 -17.50 10.02
C ILE A 180 8.24 -16.02 9.70
N MET A 181 9.26 -15.30 10.19
CA MET A 181 9.44 -13.87 9.91
C MET A 181 9.69 -13.60 8.42
N ALA A 182 10.41 -14.48 7.72
CA ALA A 182 10.59 -14.35 6.27
C ALA A 182 9.26 -14.48 5.53
N ILE A 183 8.45 -15.49 5.87
CA ILE A 183 7.12 -15.70 5.29
C ILE A 183 6.18 -14.55 5.64
N VAL A 184 6.15 -14.10 6.90
CA VAL A 184 5.34 -12.96 7.34
C VAL A 184 5.77 -11.69 6.61
N THR A 185 7.06 -11.44 6.43
CA THR A 185 7.56 -10.28 5.70
C THR A 185 7.14 -10.31 4.24
N ALA A 186 7.26 -11.47 3.58
CA ALA A 186 6.82 -11.65 2.20
C ALA A 186 5.29 -11.49 2.05
N LEU A 187 4.50 -12.08 2.95
CA LEU A 187 3.04 -11.92 2.97
C LEU A 187 2.63 -10.47 3.24
N ARG A 188 3.32 -9.76 4.13
CA ARG A 188 3.10 -8.34 4.37
C ARG A 188 3.39 -7.53 3.11
N GLU A 189 4.49 -7.80 2.42
CA GLU A 189 4.84 -7.13 1.15
C GLU A 189 3.77 -7.36 0.10
N TRP A 190 3.38 -8.62 -0.12
CA TRP A 190 2.27 -8.93 -1.01
C TRP A 190 0.99 -8.19 -0.59
N PHE A 191 0.63 -8.22 0.69
CA PHE A 191 -0.60 -7.58 1.18
C PHE A 191 -0.59 -6.06 0.95
N ARG A 192 0.55 -5.38 1.12
CA ARG A 192 0.67 -3.96 0.75
C ARG A 192 0.42 -3.69 -0.73
N LYS A 193 0.77 -4.62 -1.62
CA LYS A 193 0.50 -4.46 -3.05
C LYS A 193 -0.96 -4.75 -3.39
N SER A 194 -1.60 -5.68 -2.68
CA SER A 194 -3.01 -5.99 -2.87
C SER A 194 -3.93 -4.85 -2.41
N GLU A 195 -3.49 -4.01 -1.47
CA GLU A 195 -4.17 -2.75 -1.12
C GLU A 195 -4.35 -1.82 -2.33
N LEU A 196 -3.36 -1.76 -3.23
CA LEU A 196 -3.44 -0.91 -4.43
C LEU A 196 -4.49 -1.46 -5.41
N SER A 197 -4.58 -2.78 -5.54
CA SER A 197 -5.66 -3.44 -6.31
C SER A 197 -7.03 -3.13 -5.70
N ALA A 198 -7.15 -3.19 -4.38
CA ALA A 198 -8.40 -2.94 -3.68
C ALA A 198 -8.78 -1.44 -3.72
N ASP A 199 -7.83 -0.49 -3.70
CA ASP A 199 -8.11 0.93 -3.94
C ASP A 199 -8.73 1.18 -5.33
N ARG A 200 -8.21 0.49 -6.35
CA ARG A 200 -8.77 0.53 -7.70
C ARG A 200 -10.20 -0.02 -7.73
N ALA A 201 -10.47 -1.14 -7.07
CA ALA A 201 -11.82 -1.67 -6.91
C ALA A 201 -12.75 -0.71 -6.17
N GLY A 202 -12.26 -0.07 -5.09
CA GLY A 202 -12.98 0.96 -4.35
C GLY A 202 -13.37 2.15 -5.24
N LEU A 203 -12.48 2.61 -6.11
CA LEU A 203 -12.77 3.65 -7.10
C LEU A 203 -13.79 3.20 -8.15
N LEU A 204 -13.76 1.94 -8.61
CA LEU A 204 -14.76 1.42 -9.55
C LEU A 204 -16.17 1.34 -8.94
N VAL A 205 -16.26 1.03 -7.66
CA VAL A 205 -17.53 1.01 -6.93
C VAL A 205 -18.01 2.42 -6.60
N GLY A 206 -17.13 3.28 -6.08
CA GLY A 206 -17.48 4.65 -5.71
C GLY A 206 -17.79 5.54 -6.93
N GLN A 207 -16.98 5.41 -7.98
CA GLN A 207 -16.95 6.26 -9.18
C GLN A 207 -16.81 7.75 -8.86
N ASP A 208 -16.12 8.03 -7.75
CA ASP A 208 -15.81 9.37 -7.27
C ASP A 208 -14.37 9.38 -6.74
N LEU A 209 -13.44 9.85 -7.59
CA LEU A 209 -12.02 9.95 -7.22
C LEU A 209 -11.82 10.90 -6.04
N SER A 210 -12.58 12.00 -6.00
CA SER A 210 -12.48 12.98 -4.92
C SER A 210 -12.88 12.37 -3.59
N ALA A 211 -13.95 11.57 -3.53
CA ALA A 211 -14.35 10.86 -2.32
C ALA A 211 -13.30 9.82 -1.90
N SER A 212 -12.77 9.02 -2.83
CA SER A 212 -11.69 8.07 -2.51
C SER A 212 -10.45 8.75 -1.94
N MET A 213 -10.04 9.90 -2.51
CA MET A 213 -8.90 10.68 -2.00
C MET A 213 -9.19 11.29 -0.63
N ARG A 214 -10.39 11.86 -0.40
CA ARG A 214 -10.78 12.37 0.92
C ARG A 214 -10.80 11.28 1.97
N GLY A 215 -11.30 10.09 1.63
CA GLY A 215 -11.28 8.92 2.52
C GLY A 215 -9.86 8.57 2.97
N LEU A 216 -8.91 8.44 2.03
CA LEU A 216 -7.49 8.20 2.36
C LEU A 216 -6.87 9.33 3.18
N MET A 217 -7.23 10.59 2.90
CA MET A 217 -6.77 11.75 3.64
C MET A 217 -7.31 11.75 5.08
N LYS A 218 -8.58 11.40 5.30
CA LYS A 218 -9.17 11.22 6.64
C LYS A 218 -8.54 10.06 7.41
N MET A 219 -8.16 8.98 6.74
CA MET A 219 -7.39 7.90 7.37
C MET A 219 -6.02 8.36 7.86
N ALA A 220 -5.47 9.45 7.29
CA ALA A 220 -4.21 10.05 7.71
C ALA A 220 -4.39 11.12 8.81
N GLY A 221 -5.38 12.01 8.65
CA GLY A 221 -5.50 13.26 9.41
C GLY A 221 -6.79 13.42 10.22
N GLY A 222 -7.72 12.46 10.20
CA GLY A 222 -8.99 12.53 10.91
C GLY A 222 -10.06 13.39 10.22
N ASN A 223 -11.11 13.78 10.96
CA ASN A 223 -12.32 14.40 10.41
C ASN A 223 -12.25 15.94 10.30
N HIS A 224 -11.14 16.48 9.80
CA HIS A 224 -10.91 17.93 9.67
C HIS A 224 -10.76 18.35 8.20
N LEU A 225 -11.62 17.84 7.31
CA LEU A 225 -11.54 18.11 5.87
C LEU A 225 -11.51 19.60 5.50
N HIS A 226 -12.14 20.46 6.29
CA HIS A 226 -12.13 21.91 6.08
C HIS A 226 -10.75 22.56 6.28
N GLU A 227 -9.82 21.88 6.95
CA GLU A 227 -8.42 22.30 7.14
C GLU A 227 -7.44 21.50 6.26
N MET A 228 -7.94 20.55 5.46
CA MET A 228 -7.12 19.67 4.63
C MET A 228 -7.37 19.93 3.14
N ASN A 229 -6.36 19.70 2.30
CA ASN A 229 -6.44 19.92 0.86
C ASN A 229 -5.86 18.71 0.10
N THR A 230 -6.62 18.17 -0.85
CA THR A 230 -6.24 16.97 -1.59
C THR A 230 -5.02 17.19 -2.49
N ASP A 231 -4.87 18.37 -3.09
CA ASP A 231 -3.72 18.69 -3.94
C ASP A 231 -2.44 18.81 -3.11
N ALA A 232 -2.52 19.42 -1.93
CA ALA A 232 -1.41 19.46 -0.98
C ALA A 232 -1.04 18.06 -0.47
N PHE A 233 -2.03 17.20 -0.22
CA PHE A 233 -1.81 15.79 0.16
C PHE A 233 -1.14 14.98 -0.95
N LEU A 234 -1.44 15.28 -2.22
CA LEU A 234 -0.77 14.67 -3.39
C LEU A 234 0.64 15.23 -3.58
N ALA A 235 0.85 16.53 -3.40
CA ALA A 235 2.18 17.13 -3.43
C ALA A 235 3.09 16.53 -2.34
N GLN A 236 2.54 16.24 -1.16
CA GLN A 236 3.24 15.50 -0.10
C GLN A 236 3.66 14.09 -0.55
N ALA A 237 2.84 13.40 -1.36
CA ALA A 237 3.21 12.11 -1.92
C ALA A 237 4.37 12.24 -2.93
N GLU A 238 4.36 13.29 -3.76
CA GLU A 238 5.45 13.58 -4.69
C GLU A 238 6.77 13.90 -3.96
N GLU A 239 6.70 14.66 -2.87
CA GLU A 239 7.86 14.92 -1.99
C GLU A 239 8.39 13.61 -1.38
N TYR A 240 7.50 12.75 -0.88
CA TYR A 240 7.88 11.44 -0.33
C TYR A 240 8.53 10.53 -1.38
N GLU A 241 8.02 10.50 -2.61
CA GLU A 241 8.57 9.69 -3.71
C GLU A 241 9.90 10.26 -4.24
N ALA A 242 9.99 11.58 -4.42
CA ALA A 242 11.17 12.24 -5.00
C ALA A 242 12.30 12.50 -3.99
N GLY A 243 11.96 12.63 -2.71
CA GLY A 243 12.84 13.16 -1.69
C GLY A 243 13.93 12.19 -1.22
N GLY A 244 15.07 12.76 -0.89
CA GLY A 244 16.08 12.17 -0.02
C GLY A 244 17.33 11.63 -0.71
N ASP A 245 18.28 11.20 0.11
CA ASP A 245 19.47 10.46 -0.30
C ASP A 245 19.27 8.93 -0.14
N LEU A 246 20.34 8.16 -0.32
CA LEU A 246 20.30 6.71 -0.16
C LEU A 246 19.90 6.29 1.26
N ARG A 247 20.27 7.06 2.28
CA ARG A 247 19.92 6.79 3.68
C ARG A 247 18.43 6.99 3.88
N ASP A 248 17.86 8.05 3.31
CA ASP A 248 16.40 8.27 3.35
C ASP A 248 15.65 7.13 2.70
N SER A 249 16.17 6.60 1.58
CA SER A 249 15.59 5.45 0.89
C SER A 249 15.59 4.18 1.77
N VAL A 250 16.67 3.95 2.53
CA VAL A 250 16.73 2.87 3.55
C VAL A 250 15.74 3.11 4.68
N LEU A 251 15.64 4.35 5.18
CA LEU A 251 14.69 4.71 6.23
C LEU A 251 13.23 4.53 5.77
N LYS A 252 12.91 4.85 4.51
CA LYS A 252 11.60 4.57 3.92
C LYS A 252 11.29 3.07 3.98
N ILE A 253 12.23 2.20 3.58
CA ILE A 253 12.06 0.74 3.68
C ILE A 253 11.79 0.33 5.13
N LEU A 254 12.63 0.77 6.09
CA LEU A 254 12.46 0.45 7.50
C LEU A 254 11.11 0.89 8.06
N ASN A 255 10.58 2.03 7.63
CA ASN A 255 9.28 2.55 8.02
C ASN A 255 8.10 1.80 7.39
N VAL A 256 8.29 1.16 6.23
CA VAL A 256 7.28 0.36 5.53
C VAL A 256 7.19 -1.06 6.11
N LEU A 257 8.32 -1.67 6.46
CA LEU A 257 8.40 -3.08 6.93
C LEU A 257 7.40 -3.47 8.05
N PRO A 258 7.17 -2.67 9.10
CA PRO A 258 6.22 -3.06 10.15
C PRO A 258 4.76 -2.85 9.75
N ARG A 259 4.47 -2.15 8.65
CA ARG A 259 3.10 -1.77 8.27
C ARG A 259 2.40 -2.84 7.44
N THR A 260 1.10 -2.99 7.69
CA THR A 260 0.19 -3.83 6.91
C THR A 260 -0.28 -3.14 5.63
N HIS A 261 -0.46 -1.82 5.65
CA HIS A 261 -0.93 -1.04 4.52
C HIS A 261 0.17 -0.09 4.03
N PRO A 262 0.22 0.27 2.73
CA PRO A 262 1.03 1.37 2.26
C PRO A 262 0.59 2.69 2.91
N PHE A 263 1.46 3.70 2.87
CA PHE A 263 1.10 5.03 3.34
C PHE A 263 -0.07 5.61 2.54
N THR A 264 -0.98 6.29 3.23
CA THR A 264 -2.20 6.88 2.66
C THR A 264 -1.90 7.89 1.55
N THR A 265 -0.83 8.69 1.69
CA THR A 265 -0.36 9.62 0.64
C THR A 265 0.07 8.89 -0.63
N VAL A 266 0.83 7.80 -0.50
CA VAL A 266 1.28 6.96 -1.63
C VAL A 266 0.09 6.29 -2.31
N ARG A 267 -0.87 5.77 -1.53
CA ARG A 267 -2.12 5.19 -2.08
C ARG A 267 -2.92 6.22 -2.87
N ALA A 268 -3.06 7.44 -2.35
CA ALA A 268 -3.80 8.50 -3.02
C ALA A 268 -3.15 8.89 -4.34
N ALA A 269 -1.82 9.03 -4.38
CA ALA A 269 -1.09 9.33 -5.61
C ALA A 269 -1.22 8.19 -6.63
N GLU A 270 -1.08 6.93 -6.20
CA GLU A 270 -1.23 5.77 -7.08
C GLU A 270 -2.65 5.64 -7.65
N LEU A 271 -3.67 5.86 -6.81
CA LEU A 271 -5.06 5.83 -7.25
C LEU A 271 -5.36 6.95 -8.26
N LYS A 272 -4.84 8.17 -8.03
CA LYS A 272 -4.96 9.28 -8.99
C LYS A 272 -4.28 8.93 -10.31
N ARG A 273 -3.02 8.44 -10.28
CA ARG A 273 -2.30 8.01 -11.49
C ARG A 273 -3.08 6.97 -12.27
N TRP A 274 -3.63 5.95 -11.59
CA TRP A 274 -4.43 4.94 -12.26
C TRP A 274 -5.71 5.53 -12.87
N SER A 275 -6.40 6.42 -12.16
CA SER A 275 -7.64 7.04 -12.66
C SER A 275 -7.44 7.84 -13.96
N GLU A 276 -6.25 8.40 -14.16
CA GLU A 276 -5.83 9.17 -15.34
C GLU A 276 -5.27 8.28 -16.46
N SER A 277 -5.08 6.98 -16.18
CA SER A 277 -4.50 6.03 -17.13
C SER A 277 -5.49 5.59 -18.22
N ARG A 278 -4.93 5.14 -19.36
CA ARG A 278 -5.74 4.52 -20.42
C ARG A 278 -6.39 3.22 -19.99
N ASP A 279 -5.79 2.48 -19.06
CA ASP A 279 -6.36 1.20 -18.59
C ASP A 279 -7.64 1.43 -17.80
N HIS A 280 -7.65 2.43 -16.92
CA HIS A 280 -8.87 2.84 -16.22
C HIS A 280 -9.94 3.33 -17.21
N GLN A 281 -9.58 4.18 -18.18
CA GLN A 281 -10.52 4.65 -19.20
C GLN A 281 -11.14 3.49 -20.00
N ARG A 282 -10.31 2.55 -20.48
CA ARG A 282 -10.78 1.36 -21.20
C ARG A 282 -11.73 0.50 -20.37
N LEU A 283 -11.40 0.28 -19.10
CA LEU A 283 -12.26 -0.44 -18.16
C LEU A 283 -13.60 0.29 -18.02
N MET A 284 -13.58 1.61 -17.81
CA MET A 284 -14.78 2.43 -17.73
C MET A 284 -15.59 2.39 -19.02
N ASP A 285 -14.97 2.30 -20.20
CA ASP A 285 -15.65 2.16 -21.49
C ASP A 285 -16.27 0.77 -21.72
N GLY A 286 -16.01 -0.20 -20.84
CA GLY A 286 -16.53 -1.57 -20.93
C GLY A 286 -15.55 -2.59 -21.51
N HIS A 287 -14.30 -2.19 -21.72
CA HIS A 287 -13.22 -3.03 -22.22
C HIS A 287 -12.34 -3.54 -21.08
N TYR A 288 -12.76 -4.65 -20.46
CA TYR A 288 -12.06 -5.27 -19.34
C TYR A 288 -12.07 -6.80 -19.42
N PRO A 289 -11.06 -7.47 -18.83
CA PRO A 289 -11.05 -8.93 -18.71
C PRO A 289 -12.26 -9.46 -17.95
N ARG A 290 -12.85 -10.54 -18.46
CA ARG A 290 -14.00 -11.19 -17.83
C ARG A 290 -13.63 -12.53 -17.19
N ARG A 291 -14.38 -12.94 -16.16
CA ARG A 291 -14.09 -14.16 -15.37
C ARG A 291 -14.22 -15.45 -16.17
N ASP A 292 -15.09 -15.48 -17.17
CA ASP A 292 -15.23 -16.61 -18.09
C ASP A 292 -13.97 -16.82 -18.95
N GLU A 293 -13.21 -15.76 -19.22
CA GLU A 293 -11.94 -15.79 -19.96
C GLU A 293 -10.71 -16.15 -19.09
N ASP A 294 -10.87 -16.28 -17.77
CA ASP A 294 -9.75 -16.52 -16.86
C ASP A 294 -9.08 -17.89 -17.08
N LYS A 295 -9.85 -18.88 -17.54
CA LYS A 295 -9.36 -20.24 -17.82
C LYS A 295 -8.43 -20.31 -19.03
N ASP A 296 -8.56 -19.37 -19.96
CA ASP A 296 -7.79 -19.32 -21.21
C ASP A 296 -6.47 -18.57 -21.05
N THR A 297 -6.23 -17.97 -19.87
CA THR A 297 -5.03 -17.18 -19.62
C THR A 297 -3.86 -18.06 -19.21
N SER A 298 -2.78 -18.01 -19.99
CA SER A 298 -1.57 -18.77 -19.66
C SER A 298 -0.81 -18.16 -18.47
N VAL A 299 -0.29 -19.03 -17.59
CA VAL A 299 0.59 -18.63 -16.48
C VAL A 299 1.83 -17.88 -16.98
N GLY A 300 2.32 -18.23 -18.18
CA GLY A 300 3.47 -17.58 -18.81
C GLY A 300 3.18 -16.14 -19.27
N GLU A 301 1.98 -15.86 -19.77
CA GLU A 301 1.55 -14.52 -20.14
C GLU A 301 1.36 -13.62 -18.91
N SER A 302 0.72 -14.16 -17.87
CA SER A 302 0.61 -13.50 -16.56
C SER A 302 1.99 -13.13 -15.99
N PHE A 303 2.98 -14.02 -16.12
CA PHE A 303 4.36 -13.75 -15.71
C PHE A 303 5.03 -12.66 -16.54
N ARG A 304 4.84 -12.66 -17.88
CA ARG A 304 5.42 -11.65 -18.77
C ARG A 304 4.86 -10.25 -18.49
N GLN A 305 3.55 -10.14 -18.28
CA GLN A 305 2.88 -8.88 -17.89
C GLN A 305 3.38 -8.36 -16.54
N SER A 306 3.53 -9.25 -15.57
CA SER A 306 4.10 -8.95 -14.24
C SER A 306 5.55 -8.46 -14.33
N ALA A 307 6.39 -9.13 -15.13
CA ALA A 307 7.79 -8.74 -15.33
C ALA A 307 7.94 -7.39 -16.03
N SER A 308 7.09 -7.10 -17.03
CA SER A 308 7.10 -5.78 -17.69
C SER A 308 6.70 -4.66 -16.74
N GLY A 309 5.69 -4.88 -15.89
CA GLY A 309 5.26 -3.90 -14.89
C GLY A 309 6.35 -3.62 -13.85
N TYR A 310 7.00 -4.66 -13.31
CA TYR A 310 8.12 -4.47 -12.38
C TYR A 310 9.29 -3.72 -13.02
N ALA A 311 9.64 -4.05 -14.27
CA ALA A 311 10.71 -3.36 -14.99
C ALA A 311 10.35 -1.90 -15.30
N GLU A 312 9.07 -1.58 -15.46
CA GLU A 312 8.58 -0.20 -15.63
C GLU A 312 8.62 0.56 -14.30
N ASP A 313 8.15 -0.03 -13.20
CA ASP A 313 8.21 0.54 -11.84
C ASP A 313 9.65 0.90 -11.43
N VAL A 314 10.61 0.01 -11.75
CA VAL A 314 12.05 0.26 -11.49
C VAL A 314 12.56 1.42 -12.33
N ARG A 315 12.20 1.47 -13.61
CA ARG A 315 12.66 2.52 -14.56
C ARG A 315 12.04 3.89 -14.28
N SER A 316 10.78 3.94 -13.85
CA SER A 316 10.07 5.19 -13.53
C SER A 316 10.31 5.67 -12.10
N SER A 317 10.94 4.83 -11.25
CA SER A 317 11.17 5.16 -9.85
C SER A 317 12.05 6.41 -9.70
N LYS A 318 11.57 7.35 -8.89
CA LYS A 318 12.33 8.55 -8.52
C LYS A 318 13.32 8.28 -7.38
N ASP A 319 13.20 7.12 -6.71
CA ASP A 319 13.94 6.76 -5.50
C ASP A 319 15.45 6.54 -5.78
N PRO A 320 16.36 7.15 -4.99
CA PRO A 320 17.80 7.00 -5.14
C PRO A 320 18.32 5.55 -5.13
N LEU A 321 17.74 4.64 -4.34
CA LEU A 321 18.14 3.22 -4.33
C LEU A 321 17.81 2.55 -5.66
N MET A 322 16.63 2.81 -6.22
CA MET A 322 16.19 2.22 -7.48
C MET A 322 16.96 2.78 -8.66
N LYS A 323 17.33 4.07 -8.62
CA LYS A 323 18.26 4.68 -9.58
C LYS A 323 19.62 4.00 -9.55
N LEU A 324 20.20 3.78 -8.37
CA LEU A 324 21.47 3.08 -8.23
C LEU A 324 21.43 1.66 -8.82
N VAL A 325 20.36 0.90 -8.57
CA VAL A 325 20.17 -0.44 -9.15
C VAL A 325 20.10 -0.36 -10.68
N THR A 326 19.37 0.61 -11.21
CA THR A 326 19.25 0.83 -12.67
C THR A 326 20.58 1.23 -13.30
N ASP A 327 21.35 2.11 -12.65
CA ASP A 327 22.67 2.56 -13.10
C ASP A 327 23.69 1.41 -13.11
N LEU A 328 23.64 0.54 -12.10
CA LEU A 328 24.47 -0.67 -12.02
C LEU A 328 24.11 -1.69 -13.10
N ALA A 329 22.81 -1.92 -13.33
CA ALA A 329 22.33 -2.83 -14.36
C ALA A 329 22.58 -2.30 -15.80
N GLY A 330 22.61 -0.98 -15.97
CA GLY A 330 22.89 -0.29 -17.23
C GLY A 330 24.37 -0.23 -17.63
N GLY A 331 25.29 -0.79 -16.82
CA GLY A 331 26.70 -0.91 -17.19
C GLY A 331 27.53 0.37 -17.09
N ALA A 332 27.13 1.35 -16.26
CA ALA A 332 27.97 2.51 -15.96
C ALA A 332 29.13 2.10 -15.02
N GLY A 333 30.22 1.61 -15.62
CA GLY A 333 31.36 0.96 -14.97
C GLY A 333 32.30 1.82 -14.11
N ASP A 334 31.80 2.67 -13.22
CA ASP A 334 32.65 3.33 -12.20
C ASP A 334 31.90 3.65 -10.90
N LEU A 335 31.48 2.60 -10.17
CA LEU A 335 30.66 2.75 -8.96
C LEU A 335 31.26 2.15 -7.69
N GLY A 336 32.35 1.38 -7.78
CA GLY A 336 33.04 0.86 -6.60
C GLY A 336 33.65 1.96 -5.72
N GLY A 337 34.16 3.04 -6.32
CA GLY A 337 34.76 4.17 -5.59
C GLY A 337 33.74 5.11 -4.96
N LYS A 338 32.63 5.40 -5.66
CA LYS A 338 31.62 6.40 -5.24
C LYS A 338 30.70 5.91 -4.12
N LEU A 339 30.44 4.59 -4.04
CA LEU A 339 29.69 4.01 -2.92
C LEU A 339 30.50 4.07 -1.61
N ARG A 340 31.81 3.80 -1.68
CA ARG A 340 32.69 3.83 -0.50
C ARG A 340 32.82 5.24 0.06
N ASP A 341 33.09 6.23 -0.78
CA ASP A 341 33.30 7.62 -0.33
C ASP A 341 32.05 8.29 0.26
N ARG A 342 30.85 7.82 -0.09
CA ARG A 342 29.58 8.28 0.51
C ARG A 342 29.18 7.53 1.77
N PHE A 343 29.48 6.23 1.89
CA PHE A 343 29.14 5.45 3.09
C PHE A 343 30.09 5.68 4.26
N THR A 344 31.38 5.98 3.99
CA THR A 344 32.37 6.15 5.06
C THR A 344 32.55 7.60 5.53
N GLY A 345 31.73 8.55 5.04
CA GLY A 345 31.80 9.96 5.45
C GLY A 345 33.21 10.53 5.29
N GLY A 346 33.53 11.01 4.08
CA GLY A 346 34.86 11.51 3.68
C GLY A 346 35.71 12.11 4.80
N SER A 347 36.54 11.26 5.41
CA SER A 347 37.69 11.68 6.21
C SER A 347 38.91 11.52 5.31
N ARG A 348 39.27 12.59 4.61
CA ARG A 348 40.64 12.72 4.10
C ARG A 348 41.52 12.95 5.32
N PRO A 349 42.62 12.19 5.52
CA PRO A 349 43.65 12.61 6.44
C PRO A 349 44.27 13.88 5.85
N ASP A 350 44.27 14.95 6.65
CA ASP A 350 45.00 16.17 6.36
C ASP A 350 46.51 15.84 6.35
N GLY A 351 47.03 15.61 5.16
CA GLY A 351 48.44 15.36 4.91
C GLY A 351 49.18 16.68 4.76
N GLY A 352 49.52 17.31 5.88
CA GLY A 352 50.46 18.43 5.90
C GLY A 352 51.85 17.98 5.45
N ALA A 353 52.31 18.51 4.32
CA ALA A 353 53.73 18.62 3.99
C ALA A 353 53.92 19.85 3.11
N GLY A 354 54.53 20.88 3.69
CA GLY A 354 54.80 22.14 3.02
C GLY A 354 55.84 22.03 1.90
N ARG A 355 55.67 22.88 0.90
CA ARG A 355 56.75 23.43 0.09
C ARG A 355 56.27 24.77 -0.48
N GLY A 356 57.03 25.81 -0.16
CA GLY A 356 56.76 27.20 -0.55
C GLY A 356 56.98 27.46 -2.03
N PRO A 357 56.58 28.64 -2.53
CA PRO A 357 56.70 28.98 -3.93
C PRO A 357 58.13 29.45 -4.26
N ASP A 358 58.67 28.88 -5.33
CA ASP A 358 59.88 29.36 -5.99
C ASP A 358 59.58 30.71 -6.67
N GLY A 359 60.37 31.73 -6.32
CA GLY A 359 60.51 32.99 -7.02
C GLY A 359 61.98 33.14 -7.45
N GLU A 360 62.17 33.30 -8.74
CA GLU A 360 63.40 33.17 -9.51
C GLU A 360 64.57 34.13 -9.12
N THR A 361 65.77 33.55 -9.20
CA THR A 361 67.06 34.07 -9.70
C THR A 361 67.44 35.53 -9.51
N GLY A 362 68.50 35.76 -8.72
CA GLY A 362 69.31 36.97 -8.73
C GLY A 362 70.72 36.68 -8.21
N THR A 363 71.68 36.66 -9.11
CA THR A 363 73.12 36.39 -8.92
C THR A 363 73.86 37.47 -8.10
N GLY A 364 74.84 37.06 -7.28
CA GLY A 364 76.00 37.90 -6.94
C GLY A 364 76.41 37.93 -5.45
N GLY A 365 77.46 37.18 -5.08
CA GLY A 365 78.38 37.61 -4.00
C GLY A 365 79.47 38.53 -4.58
N PRO A 366 80.50 39.00 -3.82
CA PRO A 366 80.91 38.56 -2.47
C PRO A 366 81.37 39.70 -1.51
N ALA A 367 81.98 39.31 -0.37
CA ALA A 367 82.78 40.08 0.60
C ALA A 367 82.00 40.98 1.57
N GLY A 368 82.33 41.16 2.85
CA GLY A 368 83.55 40.96 3.63
C GLY A 368 83.71 42.17 4.57
N SER A 369 84.29 41.98 5.77
CA SER A 369 84.54 42.98 6.83
C SER A 369 83.32 43.50 7.60
N GLY A 370 83.37 43.83 8.89
CA GLY A 370 84.47 43.93 9.82
C GLY A 370 83.92 44.33 11.19
N ASP A 371 84.65 43.90 12.21
CA ASP A 371 84.57 44.27 13.62
C ASP A 371 84.61 45.80 13.87
N ARG A 372 83.79 46.28 14.83
CA ARG A 372 84.14 47.20 15.94
C ARG A 372 82.92 47.92 16.51
N GLY A 373 82.79 47.86 17.84
CA GLY A 373 81.87 48.64 18.67
C GLY A 373 81.83 48.10 20.08
#